data_AF-A0A067GZA8-F1
#
_entry.id   AF-A0A067GZA8-F1
#
_cell.length_a   1.000
_cell.length_b   1.000
_cell.length_c   1.000
_cell.angle_alpha   90.00
_cell.angle_beta   90.00
_cell.angle_gamma   90.00
#
_symmetry.space_group_name_H-M   'P 1'
#
loop_
_entity.id
_entity.type
_entity.pdbx_description
1 polymer ?
#
loop_
_entity_poly.entity_id
_entity_poly.type
_entity_poly.pdbx_seq_one_letter_code
_entity_poly.pdbx_strand_id
1 'polypeptide(L)' 'PIFGFTKSNELFVGRLAQLGIAFSLIGEIITGKGALAQLNIETGIPINEIEPLVLFNVIFFFVAALNPGTGKFVTDEDEE' A
#
# COMPACT_ATOMS: atom_id res chain seq x y z
N PRO A 1 -23.77 -7.97 -8.13
CA PRO A 1 -22.36 -7.52 -8.08
C PRO A 1 -21.98 -7.12 -6.66
N ILE A 2 -20.94 -7.74 -6.09
CA ILE A 2 -20.31 -7.23 -4.86
C ILE A 2 -19.43 -6.07 -5.29
N PHE A 3 -19.68 -4.88 -4.77
CA PHE A 3 -18.89 -3.68 -5.05
C PHE A 3 -17.91 -3.43 -3.90
N GLY A 4 -16.68 -3.02 -4.21
CA GLY A 4 -15.63 -2.74 -3.21
C GLY A 4 -14.67 -3.91 -2.97
N PHE A 5 -13.80 -3.77 -1.97
CA PHE A 5 -12.80 -4.78 -1.63
C PHE A 5 -13.44 -6.02 -1.02
N THR A 6 -12.92 -7.20 -1.39
CA THR A 6 -13.08 -8.42 -0.59
C THR A 6 -11.97 -8.49 0.48
N LYS A 7 -12.12 -9.36 1.48
CA LYS A 7 -11.05 -9.65 2.46
C LYS A 7 -9.72 -10.05 1.82
N SER A 8 -9.75 -10.78 0.71
CA SER A 8 -8.53 -11.16 -0.01
C SER A 8 -7.84 -9.94 -0.66
N ASN A 9 -8.64 -8.99 -1.20
CA ASN A 9 -8.08 -7.75 -1.75
C ASN A 9 -7.48 -6.85 -0.66
N GLU A 10 -8.16 -6.71 0.48
CA GLU A 10 -7.66 -5.98 1.66
C GLU A 10 -6.31 -6.55 2.10
N LEU A 11 -6.20 -7.88 2.25
CA LEU A 11 -4.96 -8.55 2.65
C LEU A 11 -3.84 -8.33 1.64
N PHE A 12 -4.12 -8.41 0.35
CA PHE A 12 -3.13 -8.18 -0.70
C PHE A 12 -2.62 -6.74 -0.69
N VAL A 13 -3.52 -5.76 -0.60
CA VAL A 13 -3.16 -4.33 -0.49
C VAL A 13 -2.33 -4.07 0.76
N GLY A 14 -2.68 -4.70 1.90
CA GLY A 14 -1.89 -4.64 3.12
C GLY A 14 -0.46 -5.17 2.96
N ARG A 15 -0.28 -6.31 2.27
CA ARG A 15 1.05 -6.87 1.99
C ARG A 15 1.87 -5.99 1.03
N LEU A 16 1.23 -5.37 0.04
CA LEU A 16 1.89 -4.40 -0.81
C LEU A 16 2.37 -3.16 -0.02
N ALA A 17 1.54 -2.67 0.91
CA ALA A 17 1.93 -1.58 1.79
C ALA A 17 3.13 -1.97 2.67
N GLN A 18 3.14 -3.20 3.22
CA GLN A 18 4.27 -3.71 3.99
C GLN A 18 5.58 -3.74 3.17
N LEU A 19 5.53 -4.20 1.92
CA LEU A 19 6.70 -4.20 1.03
C LEU A 19 7.17 -2.78 0.72
N GLY A 20 6.24 -1.86 0.40
CA GLY A 20 6.57 -0.46 0.13
C GLY A 20 7.28 0.20 1.31
N ILE A 21 6.77 0.03 2.53
CA ILE A 21 7.40 0.56 3.76
C ILE A 21 8.76 -0.10 4.02
N ALA A 22 8.86 -1.42 3.87
CA ALA A 22 10.12 -2.13 4.10
C ALA A 22 11.23 -1.61 3.16
N PHE A 23 10.94 -1.50 1.86
CA PHE A 23 11.91 -1.03 0.88
C PHE A 23 12.22 0.45 1.04
N SER A 24 11.23 1.29 1.36
CA SER A 24 11.50 2.71 1.60
C SER A 24 12.41 2.92 2.80
N LEU A 25 12.23 2.17 3.88
CA LEU A 25 13.08 2.26 5.08
C LEU A 25 14.49 1.74 4.82
N ILE A 26 14.63 0.60 4.13
CA ILE A 26 15.95 0.07 3.75
C ILE A 26 16.67 1.08 2.85
N GLY A 27 15.98 1.61 1.84
CA GLY A 27 16.52 2.63 0.95
C GLY A 27 16.92 3.89 1.70
N GLU A 28 16.14 4.32 2.69
CA GLU A 28 16.44 5.51 3.49
C GLU A 28 17.67 5.31 4.38
N ILE A 29 17.80 4.16 5.03
CA ILE A 29 18.97 3.81 5.84
C ILE A 29 20.25 3.81 5.00
N ILE A 30 20.19 3.28 3.78
CA ILE A 30 21.37 3.15 2.91
C ILE A 30 21.72 4.47 2.21
N THR A 31 20.71 5.22 1.75
CA THR A 31 20.92 6.38 0.88
C THR A 31 20.80 7.72 1.59
N GLY A 32 20.20 7.76 2.79
CA GLY A 32 19.88 8.99 3.51
C GLY A 32 18.74 9.80 2.88
N LYS A 33 17.98 9.21 1.94
CA LYS A 33 16.88 9.88 1.23
C LYS A 33 15.55 9.27 1.65
N GLY A 34 14.58 10.11 2.02
CA GLY A 34 13.23 9.63 2.33
C GLY A 34 12.49 9.06 1.11
N ALA A 35 11.38 8.37 1.36
CA ALA A 35 10.61 7.63 0.34
C ALA A 35 10.24 8.48 -0.91
N LEU A 36 9.79 9.73 -0.73
CA LEU A 36 9.42 10.60 -1.84
C LEU A 36 10.62 10.94 -2.75
N ALA A 37 11.79 11.16 -2.14
CA ALA A 37 13.02 11.44 -2.88
C ALA A 37 13.54 10.18 -3.59
N GLN A 38 13.38 9.00 -2.99
CA GLN A 38 13.69 7.72 -3.65
C GLN A 38 12.82 7.52 -4.90
N LEU A 39 11.50 7.75 -4.79
CA LEU A 39 10.57 7.65 -5.92
C LEU A 39 10.92 8.63 -7.06
N ASN A 40 11.28 9.88 -6.74
CA ASN A 40 11.73 10.84 -7.75
C ASN A 40 12.99 10.35 -8.50
N ILE A 41 13.95 9.77 -7.79
CA ILE A 41 15.20 9.27 -8.38
C ILE A 41 14.98 8.02 -9.22
N GLU A 42 14.15 7.08 -8.75
CA GLU A 42 13.92 5.81 -9.43
C GLU A 42 13.01 5.93 -10.65
N THR A 43 12.00 6.80 -10.58
CA THR A 43 11.05 7.01 -11.69
C THR A 43 11.51 8.08 -12.67
N GLY A 44 12.38 9.00 -12.24
CA GLY A 44 12.76 10.19 -13.01
C GLY A 44 11.66 11.26 -13.12
N ILE A 45 10.52 11.07 -12.45
CA ILE A 45 9.39 12.02 -12.48
C ILE A 45 9.68 13.17 -11.52
N PRO A 46 9.61 14.45 -11.96
CA PRO A 46 9.78 15.61 -11.10
C PRO A 46 8.88 15.59 -9.84
N ILE A 47 9.37 16.13 -8.72
CA ILE A 47 8.65 16.05 -7.42
C ILE A 47 7.26 16.70 -7.49
N ASN A 48 7.13 17.84 -8.17
CA ASN A 48 5.86 18.53 -8.34
C ASN A 48 4.81 17.71 -9.11
N GLU A 49 5.24 16.78 -9.97
CA GLU A 49 4.36 15.87 -10.71
C GLU A 49 4.05 14.60 -9.92
N ILE A 50 4.99 14.12 -9.08
CA ILE A 50 4.81 12.89 -8.29
C ILE A 50 4.01 13.13 -7.00
N GLU A 51 4.12 14.32 -6.40
CA GLU A 51 3.40 14.69 -5.17
C GLU A 51 1.89 14.42 -5.22
N PRO A 52 1.13 14.85 -6.25
CA PRO A 52 -0.31 14.57 -6.30
C PRO A 52 -0.61 13.07 -6.42
N LEU A 53 0.24 12.29 -7.10
CA LEU A 53 0.10 10.83 -7.20
C LEU A 53 0.34 10.15 -5.85
N VAL A 54 1.37 10.61 -5.12
CA VAL A 54 1.66 10.13 -3.77
C VAL A 54 0.55 10.52 -2.80
N LEU A 55 0.00 11.73 -2.89
CA LEU A 55 -1.14 12.14 -2.07
C LEU A 55 -2.37 11.28 -2.33
N PHE A 56 -2.67 10.99 -3.60
CA PHE A 56 -3.72 10.04 -3.96
C PHE A 56 -3.45 8.66 -3.35
N ASN A 57 -2.21 8.18 -3.40
CA ASN A 57 -1.80 6.91 -2.83
C ASN A 57 -1.97 6.86 -1.30
N VAL A 58 -1.61 7.94 -0.59
CA VAL A 58 -1.84 8.08 0.87
C VAL A 58 -3.32 8.00 1.19
N ILE A 59 -4.18 8.74 0.46
CA ILE A 59 -5.63 8.70 0.65
C ILE A 59 -6.16 7.29 0.38
N PHE A 60 -5.70 6.65 -0.69
CA PHE A 60 -6.08 5.29 -1.04
C PHE A 60 -5.73 4.29 0.08
N PHE A 61 -4.48 4.29 0.56
CA PHE A 61 -4.06 3.36 1.62
C PHE A 61 -4.73 3.68 2.97
N PHE A 62 -5.00 4.96 3.26
CA PHE A 62 -5.75 5.36 4.44
C PHE A 62 -7.19 4.81 4.39
N VAL A 63 -7.89 4.98 3.28
CA VAL A 63 -9.24 4.44 3.10
C VAL A 63 -9.23 2.91 3.11
N ALA A 64 -8.24 2.27 2.46
CA ALA A 64 -8.09 0.83 2.45
C ALA A 64 -7.83 0.26 3.87
N ALA A 65 -7.04 0.95 4.69
CA ALA A 65 -6.76 0.54 6.07
C ALA A 65 -7.99 0.61 6.99
N LEU A 66 -8.98 1.45 6.65
CA LEU A 66 -10.24 1.56 7.38
C LEU A 66 -11.36 0.70 6.77
N ASN A 67 -11.17 0.15 5.58
CA ASN A 67 -12.19 -0.63 4.89
C ASN A 67 -12.12 -2.10 5.33
N PRO A 68 -13.14 -2.62 6.04
CA PRO A 68 -13.12 -4.00 6.52
C PRO A 68 -13.31 -5.04 5.41
N GLY A 69 -13.51 -4.66 4.14
CA GLY A 69 -13.73 -5.60 3.07
C GLY A 69 -15.00 -6.43 3.23
N THR A 70 -15.46 -7.02 2.13
CA THR A 70 -16.59 -7.96 2.13
C THR A 70 -16.11 -9.40 2.28
N GLY A 71 -16.93 -10.24 2.93
CA GLY A 71 -16.62 -11.64 3.22
C GLY A 71 -16.26 -11.88 4.69
N LYS A 72 -16.03 -13.15 5.03
CA LYS A 72 -15.66 -13.61 6.38
C LYS A 72 -14.40 -14.45 6.29
N PHE A 73 -13.58 -14.41 7.35
CA PHE A 73 -12.51 -15.38 7.52
C PHE A 73 -13.15 -16.73 7.83
N VAL A 74 -12.72 -17.78 7.12
CA VAL A 74 -13.12 -19.17 7.39
C VAL A 74 -11.89 -19.84 7.95
N THR A 75 -12.04 -20.51 9.10
CA THR A 75 -10.95 -21.28 9.70
C THR A 75 -10.98 -22.70 9.19
N ASP A 76 -9.82 -23.35 9.13
CA ASP A 76 -9.70 -24.73 8.64
C ASP A 76 -10.48 -25.73 9.53
N GLU A 77 -10.82 -25.36 10.77
CA GLU A 77 -11.65 -26.16 11.71
C GLU A 77 -13.13 -26.21 11.30
N ASP A 78 -13.61 -25.25 10.49
CA ASP A 78 -15.01 -25.15 10.04
C ASP A 78 -15.25 -25.87 8.69
N GLU A 79 -14.24 -26.53 8.12
CA GLU A 79 -14.30 -27.21 6.81
C GLU A 79 -14.58 -28.74 6.91
N GLU A 80 -14.74 -29.30 8.12
CA GLU A 80 -15.19 -30.69 8.36
C GLU A 80 -16.72 -30.82 8.51
#